data_AF-A0A9W7ZA12-F1
#
_entry.id   AF-A0A9W7ZA12-F1
#
_cell.length_a   1.000
_cell.length_b   1.000
_cell.length_c   1.000
_cell.angle_alpha   90.00
_cell.angle_beta   90.00
_cell.angle_gamma   90.00
#
_symmetry.space_group_name_H-M   'P 1'
#
loop_
_entity.id
_entity.type
_entity.pdbx_description
1 polymer ?
#
loop_
_entity_poly.entity_id
_entity_poly.type
_entity_poly.pdbx_seq_one_letter_code
_entity_poly.pdbx_strand_id
1 'polypeptide(L)'
;MVAHEQADLLNTSFLHAPGQPTGESLSEPCLEISPTLSPANLWSDGAMPCFAHQTALWVEQSSGQINSHVQLYPESPLAGNADTSQHASHPKSPLLPPKKPSAAKASAKSPRKRQTLSVPQKRVLYTYMVAHMDNPYPNDDERLNELNIDGLSKQRFKWWFSNHRHRSLELCVDSNGNKTFRPKLPFYKACRRLGVHIPWDIPHDIQVKLSK
;
A
#
# COMPACT_ATOMS: atom_id res chain seq x y z
N MET A 1 55.12 -25.69 14.17
CA MET A 1 54.60 -25.85 15.54
C MET A 1 53.09 -25.67 15.46
N VAL A 2 52.37 -26.79 15.48
CA VAL A 2 50.91 -26.87 15.33
C VAL A 2 50.36 -26.88 16.75
N ALA A 3 49.65 -25.81 17.14
CA ALA A 3 48.91 -25.77 18.39
C ALA A 3 47.46 -26.17 18.11
N HIS A 4 47.02 -27.13 18.89
CA HIS A 4 45.82 -27.92 18.83
C HIS A 4 44.96 -27.47 20.02
N GLU A 5 43.74 -26.98 19.81
CA GLU A 5 42.81 -26.75 20.92
C GLU A 5 41.37 -27.15 20.51
N GLN A 6 41.02 -28.34 20.99
CA GLN A 6 39.67 -28.79 21.36
C GLN A 6 39.20 -27.93 22.56
N ALA A 7 37.96 -27.77 23.00
CA ALA A 7 36.66 -28.42 22.86
C ALA A 7 35.63 -27.29 23.15
N ASP A 8 34.33 -27.40 22.86
CA ASP A 8 33.40 -27.96 23.82
C ASP A 8 32.08 -28.33 23.15
N LEU A 9 31.74 -29.61 23.28
CA LEU A 9 30.44 -30.19 23.04
C LEU A 9 29.69 -30.20 24.39
N LEU A 10 28.64 -29.39 24.52
CA LEU A 10 27.54 -29.63 25.48
C LEU A 10 26.25 -29.21 24.76
N ASN A 11 25.48 -30.14 24.21
CA ASN A 11 24.48 -30.96 24.90
C ASN A 11 23.32 -30.13 25.47
N THR A 12 22.29 -29.92 24.65
CA THR A 12 20.94 -29.63 25.16
C THR A 12 19.93 -30.48 24.41
N SER A 13 19.85 -31.73 24.86
CA SER A 13 18.67 -32.56 24.67
C SER A 13 17.53 -31.96 25.50
N PHE A 14 16.50 -31.41 24.87
CA PHE A 14 15.26 -31.06 25.57
C PHE A 14 14.11 -31.91 25.04
N LEU A 15 13.36 -32.43 26.01
CA LEU A 15 12.52 -33.61 25.94
C LEU A 15 11.25 -33.44 25.11
N HIS A 16 10.87 -34.58 24.53
CA HIS A 16 9.54 -35.00 24.11
C HIS A 16 8.40 -34.53 25.02
N ALA A 17 7.29 -34.12 24.41
CA ALA A 17 5.95 -34.27 24.98
C ALA A 17 4.93 -34.60 23.87
N PRO A 18 4.51 -35.86 23.71
CA PRO A 18 3.31 -36.20 22.95
C PRO A 18 2.11 -36.27 23.90
N GLY A 19 1.28 -35.22 23.89
CA GLY A 19 -0.02 -35.21 24.57
C GLY A 19 -1.15 -35.18 23.55
N GLN A 20 -1.60 -36.35 23.11
CA GLN A 20 -2.87 -36.51 22.40
C GLN A 20 -4.02 -36.61 23.41
N PRO A 21 -5.07 -35.78 23.31
CA PRO A 21 -6.39 -36.13 23.80
C PRO A 21 -7.17 -36.88 22.72
N THR A 22 -7.38 -38.17 22.95
CA THR A 22 -8.45 -38.97 22.34
C THR A 22 -9.78 -38.58 22.98
N GLY A 23 -10.77 -38.15 22.19
CA GLY A 23 -12.13 -38.00 22.69
C GLY A 23 -13.08 -37.34 21.70
N GLU A 24 -14.20 -38.03 21.46
CA GLU A 24 -15.47 -37.50 20.93
C GLU A 24 -15.68 -37.52 19.41
N SER A 25 -15.87 -38.77 18.96
CA SER A 25 -16.99 -39.23 18.14
C SER A 25 -18.25 -38.34 18.23
N LEU A 26 -18.64 -37.72 17.10
CA LEU A 26 -20.03 -37.35 16.79
C LEU A 26 -20.21 -37.33 15.26
N SER A 27 -20.69 -38.46 14.76
CA SER A 27 -21.63 -38.63 13.63
C SER A 27 -21.69 -37.52 12.57
N GLU A 28 -21.09 -37.79 11.41
CA GLU A 28 -21.46 -37.16 10.13
C GLU A 28 -22.81 -37.73 9.63
N PRO A 29 -23.81 -36.90 9.29
CA PRO A 29 -24.87 -37.30 8.40
C PRO A 29 -24.43 -37.12 6.94
N CYS A 30 -24.32 -38.23 6.22
CA CYS A 30 -24.26 -38.25 4.75
C CYS A 30 -25.48 -37.54 4.17
N LEU A 31 -25.29 -36.40 3.53
CA LEU A 31 -26.25 -35.88 2.56
C LEU A 31 -25.67 -36.06 1.16
N GLU A 32 -26.19 -37.06 0.47
CA GLU A 32 -26.21 -37.14 -0.99
C GLU A 32 -26.73 -35.82 -1.55
N ILE A 33 -25.90 -35.15 -2.34
CA ILE A 33 -26.37 -34.14 -3.28
C ILE A 33 -25.89 -34.58 -4.66
N SER A 34 -26.82 -35.11 -5.44
CA SER A 34 -26.64 -35.49 -6.83
C SER A 34 -26.15 -34.31 -7.69
N PRO A 35 -25.36 -34.58 -8.75
CA PRO A 35 -24.90 -33.56 -9.68
C PRO A 35 -26.03 -33.13 -10.61
N THR A 36 -26.54 -31.90 -10.44
CA THR A 36 -27.43 -31.27 -11.42
C THR A 36 -26.62 -30.60 -12.51
N LEU A 37 -26.98 -30.98 -13.73
CA LEU A 37 -26.48 -30.54 -15.01
C LEU A 37 -26.48 -29.01 -15.21
N SER A 38 -25.49 -28.59 -16.01
CA SER A 38 -25.31 -27.31 -16.69
C SER A 38 -26.60 -26.77 -17.35
N PRO A 39 -26.71 -25.45 -17.59
CA PRO A 39 -26.31 -24.99 -18.92
C PRO A 39 -25.58 -23.64 -18.99
N ALA A 40 -24.80 -23.56 -20.06
CA ALA A 40 -24.25 -22.40 -20.74
C ALA A 40 -24.97 -21.05 -20.54
N ASN A 41 -24.16 -20.02 -20.24
CA ASN A 41 -24.37 -18.61 -20.58
C ASN A 41 -22.96 -18.04 -20.82
N LEU A 42 -22.43 -17.94 -22.04
CA LEU A 42 -22.82 -17.07 -23.17
C LEU A 42 -22.93 -15.58 -22.85
N TRP A 43 -21.99 -15.00 -22.10
CA TRP A 43 -21.84 -13.53 -22.02
C TRP A 43 -20.55 -13.07 -22.73
N SER A 44 -20.75 -12.69 -23.98
CA SER A 44 -20.21 -11.56 -24.72
C SER A 44 -18.90 -10.89 -24.27
N ASP A 45 -17.96 -10.87 -25.22
CA ASP A 45 -16.92 -9.87 -25.41
C ASP A 45 -17.39 -8.44 -25.06
N GLY A 46 -16.98 -7.97 -23.90
CA GLY A 46 -17.09 -6.58 -23.47
C GLY A 46 -15.70 -5.98 -23.34
N ALA A 47 -15.32 -5.17 -24.33
CA ALA A 47 -14.09 -4.38 -24.33
C ALA A 47 -13.88 -3.64 -22.99
N MET A 48 -12.77 -3.92 -22.31
CA MET A 48 -12.33 -3.21 -21.13
C MET A 48 -12.00 -1.75 -21.47
N PRO A 49 -12.64 -0.74 -20.85
CA PRO A 49 -12.18 0.63 -20.98
C PRO A 49 -10.85 0.80 -20.25
N CYS A 50 -9.85 1.28 -20.98
CA CYS A 50 -8.59 1.75 -20.44
C CYS A 50 -8.87 2.76 -19.31
N PHE A 51 -8.52 2.41 -18.07
CA PHE A 51 -8.49 3.36 -16.95
C PHE A 51 -7.41 4.42 -17.20
N ALA A 52 -7.77 5.43 -17.98
CA ALA A 52 -7.00 6.64 -18.18
C ALA A 52 -7.13 7.53 -16.93
N HIS A 53 -5.99 7.69 -16.26
CA HIS A 53 -5.57 8.87 -15.52
C HIS A 53 -6.58 9.52 -14.55
N GLN A 54 -6.46 9.18 -13.27
CA GLN A 54 -6.72 10.13 -12.20
C GLN A 54 -5.36 10.55 -11.59
N THR A 55 -4.77 11.60 -12.17
CA THR A 55 -3.70 12.37 -11.53
C THR A 55 -4.37 13.32 -10.53
N ALA A 56 -4.55 12.85 -9.30
CA ALA A 56 -4.90 13.73 -8.20
C ALA A 56 -3.70 14.62 -7.88
N LEU A 57 -3.92 15.94 -7.95
CA LEU A 57 -3.09 16.97 -7.34
C LEU A 57 -2.88 16.61 -5.86
N TRP A 58 -1.65 16.29 -5.48
CA TRP A 58 -1.26 16.25 -4.09
C TRP A 58 -0.62 17.59 -3.74
N VAL A 59 -1.33 18.36 -2.91
CA VAL A 59 -0.77 19.45 -2.12
C VAL A 59 0.17 18.81 -1.11
N GLU A 60 1.43 19.17 -1.21
CA GLU A 60 2.51 18.82 -0.30
C GLU A 60 2.23 19.49 1.05
N GLN A 61 1.61 18.77 1.98
CA GLN A 61 1.47 19.24 3.36
C GLN A 61 2.80 19.00 4.07
N SER A 62 3.66 20.01 3.97
CA SER A 62 4.91 20.11 4.72
C SER A 62 4.64 19.90 6.20
N SER A 63 5.30 18.89 6.76
CA SER A 63 5.47 18.70 8.20
C SER A 63 6.15 19.95 8.78
N GLY A 64 5.35 20.83 9.37
CA GLY A 64 5.84 21.92 10.20
C GLY A 64 6.58 21.35 11.40
N GLN A 65 7.82 21.78 11.55
CA GLN A 65 8.64 21.58 12.74
C GLN A 65 7.85 22.04 13.98
N ILE A 66 7.71 21.14 14.95
CA ILE A 66 7.37 21.53 16.32
C ILE A 66 8.61 22.15 16.98
N ASN A 67 8.76 23.46 16.86
CA ASN A 67 9.60 24.23 17.77
C ASN A 67 8.87 24.28 19.12
N SER A 68 9.34 23.48 20.08
CA SER A 68 8.98 23.60 21.49
C SER A 68 9.63 24.87 22.06
N HIS A 69 8.97 26.01 21.91
CA HIS A 69 9.24 27.19 22.73
C HIS A 69 8.02 27.46 23.60
N VAL A 70 8.11 27.00 24.84
CA VAL A 70 7.17 27.31 25.93
C VAL A 70 7.32 28.81 26.22
N GLN A 71 6.40 29.61 25.68
CA GLN A 71 6.22 31.00 26.06
C GLN A 71 4.94 31.09 26.90
N LEU A 72 5.11 31.00 28.21
CA LEU A 72 4.08 31.27 29.21
C LEU A 72 3.73 32.76 29.18
N TYR A 73 2.53 33.13 28.71
CA TYR A 73 1.89 34.40 29.10
C TYR A 73 0.36 34.24 29.13
N PRO A 74 -0.32 35.04 29.98
CA PRO A 74 -1.58 34.68 30.61
C PRO A 74 -2.83 35.08 29.82
N GLU A 75 -3.94 34.48 30.23
CA GLU A 75 -5.30 34.73 29.78
C GLU A 75 -5.75 36.19 29.94
N SER A 76 -6.52 36.68 28.96
CA SER A 76 -7.65 37.61 29.19
C SER A 76 -8.53 37.78 27.94
N PRO A 77 -9.81 38.19 28.11
CA PRO A 77 -10.94 37.59 27.38
C PRO A 77 -11.73 38.55 26.45
N LEU A 78 -12.66 37.93 25.70
CA LEU A 78 -13.98 38.41 25.23
C LEU A 78 -14.10 39.75 24.45
N ALA A 79 -14.36 39.63 23.14
CA ALA A 79 -15.33 40.41 22.34
C ALA A 79 -15.30 39.80 20.92
N GLY A 80 -16.39 39.34 20.30
CA GLY A 80 -17.59 40.10 19.96
C GLY A 80 -17.46 40.65 18.53
N ASN A 81 -18.53 40.50 17.72
CA ASN A 81 -18.83 41.11 16.40
C ASN A 81 -18.65 40.14 15.22
N ALA A 82 -19.72 39.56 14.67
CA ALA A 82 -20.79 40.15 13.85
C ALA A 82 -20.38 40.41 12.39
N ASP A 83 -21.07 39.69 11.50
CA ASP A 83 -21.61 40.13 10.20
C ASP A 83 -20.78 41.11 9.35
N THR A 84 -20.26 40.65 8.21
CA THR A 84 -20.06 41.52 7.04
C THR A 84 -20.31 40.74 5.75
N SER A 85 -21.44 41.11 5.18
CA SER A 85 -21.93 40.85 3.84
C SER A 85 -21.03 41.40 2.73
N GLN A 86 -21.07 40.73 1.58
CA GLN A 86 -21.09 41.31 0.22
C GLN A 86 -19.85 41.97 -0.42
N HIS A 87 -19.72 41.62 -1.71
CA HIS A 87 -19.17 42.40 -2.83
C HIS A 87 -17.67 42.74 -2.84
N ALA A 88 -16.92 42.05 -3.71
CA ALA A 88 -15.80 42.65 -4.42
C ALA A 88 -15.62 42.04 -5.82
N SER A 89 -16.14 42.79 -6.78
CA SER A 89 -15.94 42.76 -8.22
C SER A 89 -14.46 42.58 -8.59
N HIS A 90 -14.13 41.54 -9.35
CA HIS A 90 -12.81 41.44 -9.98
C HIS A 90 -12.73 42.33 -11.23
N PRO A 91 -11.75 43.26 -11.31
CA PRO A 91 -11.54 44.09 -12.48
C PRO A 91 -10.96 43.28 -13.66
N LYS A 92 -11.53 43.53 -14.84
CA LYS A 92 -11.04 43.13 -16.16
C LYS A 92 -9.55 43.46 -16.30
N SER A 93 -8.72 42.44 -16.46
CA SER A 93 -7.31 42.63 -16.81
C SER A 93 -7.12 42.83 -18.33
N PRO A 94 -6.09 43.60 -18.74
CA PRO A 94 -5.95 44.13 -20.10
C PRO A 94 -5.42 43.11 -21.10
N LEU A 95 -5.89 43.27 -22.33
CA LEU A 95 -5.47 42.59 -23.55
C LEU A 95 -3.94 42.66 -23.74
N LEU A 96 -3.27 41.52 -23.63
CA LEU A 96 -1.87 41.36 -24.04
C LEU A 96 -1.75 41.24 -25.57
N PRO A 97 -0.68 41.78 -26.18
CA PRO A 97 -0.49 41.80 -27.63
C PRO A 97 -0.19 40.41 -28.23
N PRO A 98 -0.54 40.20 -29.52
CA PRO A 98 -0.32 38.94 -30.23
C PRO A 98 1.18 38.67 -30.42
N LYS A 99 1.67 37.64 -29.72
CA LYS A 99 3.06 37.15 -29.82
C LYS A 99 3.23 36.37 -31.12
N LYS A 100 4.12 36.87 -31.99
CA LYS A 100 4.47 36.30 -33.30
C LYS A 100 4.86 34.81 -33.19
N PRO A 101 4.45 33.94 -34.13
CA PRO A 101 4.86 32.55 -34.18
C PRO A 101 6.33 32.45 -34.62
N SER A 102 7.25 32.45 -33.65
CA SER A 102 8.65 32.12 -33.90
C SER A 102 8.75 30.61 -34.15
N ALA A 103 9.06 30.27 -35.40
CA ALA A 103 9.28 28.91 -35.89
C ALA A 103 10.54 28.27 -35.26
N ALA A 104 10.49 27.96 -33.97
CA ALA A 104 11.46 27.10 -33.32
C ALA A 104 11.17 25.66 -33.74
N LYS A 105 12.06 25.09 -34.58
CA LYS A 105 12.09 23.67 -34.95
C LYS A 105 12.15 22.81 -33.68
N ALA A 106 10.99 22.38 -33.21
CA ALA A 106 10.85 21.48 -32.08
C ALA A 106 11.42 20.10 -32.46
N SER A 107 12.64 19.81 -32.02
CA SER A 107 13.19 18.45 -32.09
C SER A 107 12.29 17.53 -31.26
N ALA A 108 11.47 16.71 -31.91
CA ALA A 108 10.55 15.79 -31.27
C ALA A 108 11.33 14.74 -30.47
N LYS A 109 11.56 15.02 -29.17
CA LYS A 109 12.13 14.03 -28.25
C LYS A 109 11.08 12.94 -28.05
N SER A 110 11.39 11.75 -28.57
CA SER A 110 10.59 10.52 -28.40
C SER A 110 10.15 10.36 -26.93
N PRO A 111 8.87 10.04 -26.67
CA PRO A 111 8.37 9.88 -25.31
C PRO A 111 9.16 8.77 -24.62
N ARG A 112 9.86 9.11 -23.53
CA ARG A 112 10.57 8.13 -22.72
C ARG A 112 9.57 7.11 -22.19
N LYS A 113 9.69 5.86 -22.63
CA LYS A 113 8.89 4.73 -22.13
C LYS A 113 9.01 4.71 -20.60
N ARG A 114 7.90 4.78 -19.88
CA ARG A 114 7.89 4.68 -18.41
C ARG A 114 8.45 3.31 -18.05
N GLN A 115 9.66 3.29 -17.48
CA GLN A 115 10.25 2.06 -16.99
C GLN A 115 9.38 1.51 -15.87
N THR A 116 8.80 0.34 -16.03
CA THR A 116 8.01 -0.33 -15.00
C THR A 116 8.94 -1.14 -14.09
N LEU A 117 8.57 -1.34 -12.82
CA LEU A 117 9.34 -2.21 -11.95
C LEU A 117 9.27 -3.65 -12.44
N SER A 118 10.38 -4.37 -12.33
CA SER A 118 10.45 -5.78 -12.69
C SER A 118 9.60 -6.63 -11.73
N VAL A 119 9.26 -7.85 -12.17
CA VAL A 119 8.49 -8.80 -11.34
C VAL A 119 9.23 -9.15 -10.03
N PRO A 120 10.55 -9.47 -10.04
CA PRO A 120 11.29 -9.73 -8.80
C PRO A 120 11.27 -8.54 -7.83
N GLN A 121 11.49 -7.31 -8.33
CA GLN A 121 11.46 -6.11 -7.49
C GLN A 121 10.09 -5.94 -6.82
N LYS A 122 9.00 -6.11 -7.58
CA LYS A 122 7.64 -6.07 -7.01
C LYS A 122 7.43 -7.16 -5.97
N ARG A 123 7.92 -8.37 -6.21
CA ARG A 123 7.78 -9.48 -5.26
C ARG A 123 8.37 -9.15 -3.91
N VAL A 124 9.60 -8.62 -3.87
CA VAL A 124 10.26 -8.19 -2.63
C VAL A 124 9.46 -7.08 -1.94
N LEU A 125 9.04 -6.05 -2.69
CA LEU A 125 8.27 -4.94 -2.14
C LEU A 125 6.94 -5.38 -1.52
N TYR A 126 6.21 -6.28 -2.18
CA TYR A 126 4.96 -6.83 -1.64
C TYR A 126 5.19 -7.77 -0.47
N THR A 127 6.27 -8.56 -0.48
CA THR A 127 6.64 -9.42 0.65
C THR A 127 6.89 -8.58 1.91
N TYR A 128 7.57 -7.44 1.77
CA TYR A 128 7.76 -6.49 2.86
C TYR A 128 6.44 -5.91 3.35
N MET A 129 5.56 -5.46 2.44
CA MET A 129 4.24 -4.94 2.83
C MET A 129 3.43 -5.98 3.57
N VAL A 130 3.57 -7.26 3.22
CA VAL A 130 2.90 -8.35 3.94
C VAL A 130 3.46 -8.47 5.35
N ALA A 131 4.79 -8.48 5.52
CA ALA A 131 5.40 -8.56 6.85
C ALA A 131 5.11 -7.33 7.74
N HIS A 132 4.90 -6.15 7.15
CA HIS A 132 4.75 -4.87 7.85
C HIS A 132 3.38 -4.23 7.63
N MET A 133 2.32 -5.01 7.79
CA MET A 133 0.95 -4.50 7.62
C MET A 133 0.56 -3.44 8.64
N ASP A 134 1.04 -3.54 9.87
CA ASP A 134 0.74 -2.57 10.93
C ASP A 134 1.42 -1.22 10.67
N ASN A 135 2.65 -1.25 10.11
CA ASN A 135 3.43 -0.07 9.79
C ASN A 135 4.09 -0.17 8.40
N PRO A 136 3.36 0.09 7.29
CA PRO A 136 3.86 -0.06 5.93
C PRO A 136 4.73 1.13 5.47
N TYR A 137 5.52 1.71 6.37
CA TYR A 137 6.35 2.89 6.14
C TYR A 137 7.84 2.54 6.25
N PRO A 138 8.42 1.97 5.18
CA PRO A 138 9.82 1.62 5.22
C PRO A 138 10.72 2.86 5.32
N ASN A 139 11.74 2.74 6.14
CA ASN A 139 12.83 3.69 6.27
C ASN A 139 13.86 3.53 5.14
N ASP A 140 14.73 4.53 5.00
CA ASP A 140 15.75 4.52 3.95
C ASP A 140 16.82 3.45 4.18
N ASP A 141 17.03 3.03 5.43
CA ASP A 141 17.95 1.97 5.83
C ASP A 141 17.38 0.57 5.56
N GLU A 142 16.11 0.34 5.88
CA GLU A 142 15.39 -0.90 5.55
C GLU A 142 15.39 -1.17 4.04
N ARG A 143 15.28 -0.11 3.24
CA ARG A 143 15.42 -0.21 1.77
C ARG A 143 16.77 -0.80 1.35
N LEU A 144 17.87 -0.38 1.97
CA LEU A 144 19.22 -0.80 1.61
C LEU A 144 19.52 -2.19 2.16
N ASN A 145 19.12 -2.46 3.40
CA ASN A 145 19.54 -3.65 4.12
C ASN A 145 18.59 -4.85 3.94
N GLU A 146 17.28 -4.62 3.96
CA GLU A 146 16.29 -5.70 4.00
C GLU A 146 15.77 -6.06 2.61
N LEU A 147 15.60 -5.04 1.77
CA LEU A 147 14.97 -5.25 0.46
C LEU A 147 15.97 -5.53 -0.65
N ASN A 148 17.25 -5.15 -0.48
CA ASN A 148 18.34 -5.36 -1.44
C ASN A 148 17.90 -5.16 -2.92
N ILE A 149 17.15 -4.08 -3.18
CA ILE A 149 16.51 -3.86 -4.48
C ILE A 149 17.48 -3.12 -5.40
N ASP A 150 18.20 -3.88 -6.21
CA ASP A 150 19.14 -3.34 -7.19
C ASP A 150 18.45 -2.41 -8.19
N GLY A 151 19.14 -1.30 -8.50
CA GLY A 151 18.76 -0.35 -9.55
C GLY A 151 17.50 0.49 -9.27
N LEU A 152 16.92 0.43 -8.06
CA LEU A 152 15.77 1.24 -7.69
C LEU A 152 16.20 2.51 -6.96
N SER A 153 15.98 3.68 -7.57
CA SER A 153 16.28 4.95 -6.93
C SER A 153 15.42 5.19 -5.68
N LYS A 154 15.99 5.86 -4.67
CA LYS A 154 15.33 6.22 -3.40
C LYS A 154 13.99 6.93 -3.62
N GLN A 155 13.93 7.86 -4.57
CA GLN A 155 12.69 8.58 -4.88
C GLN A 155 11.62 7.66 -5.47
N ARG A 156 12.00 6.75 -6.38
CA ARG A 156 11.06 5.78 -6.97
C ARG A 156 10.55 4.79 -5.94
N PHE A 157 11.40 4.38 -5.00
CA PHE A 157 11.02 3.57 -3.87
C PHE A 157 9.95 4.26 -3.00
N LYS A 158 10.22 5.49 -2.53
CA LYS A 158 9.27 6.27 -1.73
C LYS A 158 7.95 6.49 -2.47
N TRP A 159 8.02 6.85 -3.75
CA TRP A 159 6.85 7.07 -4.58
C TRP A 159 6.04 5.78 -4.78
N TRP A 160 6.73 4.64 -4.97
CA TRP A 160 6.06 3.35 -5.11
C TRP A 160 5.28 2.98 -3.86
N PHE A 161 5.90 3.08 -2.68
CA PHE A 161 5.24 2.77 -1.40
C PHE A 161 4.08 3.70 -1.11
N SER A 162 4.27 5.01 -1.29
CA SER A 162 3.19 5.98 -1.12
C SER A 162 2.00 5.63 -2.01
N ASN A 163 2.22 5.43 -3.31
CA ASN A 163 1.14 5.11 -4.24
C ASN A 163 0.49 3.74 -3.94
N HIS A 164 1.28 2.73 -3.57
CA HIS A 164 0.76 1.40 -3.26
C HIS A 164 -0.07 1.38 -1.99
N ARG A 165 0.34 2.07 -0.92
CA ARG A 165 -0.46 2.20 0.30
C ARG A 165 -1.84 2.77 -0.01
N HIS A 166 -1.92 3.89 -0.73
CA HIS A 166 -3.21 4.52 -1.05
C HIS A 166 -4.13 3.61 -1.90
N ARG A 167 -3.57 2.92 -2.89
CA ARG A 167 -4.34 2.08 -3.82
C ARG A 167 -4.73 0.72 -3.25
N SER A 168 -3.87 0.17 -2.39
CA SER A 168 -3.93 -1.24 -2.00
C SER A 168 -4.33 -1.41 -0.54
N LEU A 169 -4.16 -0.39 0.29
CA LEU A 169 -4.52 -0.42 1.70
C LEU A 169 -5.62 0.59 2.00
N GLU A 170 -6.36 0.30 3.06
CA GLU A 170 -7.33 1.18 3.68
C GLU A 170 -6.91 1.40 5.13
N LEU A 171 -6.98 2.65 5.60
CA LEU A 171 -6.76 2.94 7.01
C LEU A 171 -8.09 2.74 7.72
N CYS A 172 -8.13 1.78 8.64
CA CYS A 172 -9.26 1.53 9.52
C CYS A 172 -8.90 2.00 10.93
N VAL A 173 -9.89 2.48 11.67
CA VAL A 173 -9.76 2.81 13.08
C VAL A 173 -10.63 1.82 13.85
N ASP A 174 -10.04 1.11 14.81
CA ASP A 174 -10.80 0.19 15.66
C ASP A 174 -11.64 0.96 16.70
N SER A 175 -12.46 0.23 17.47
CA SER A 175 -13.26 0.81 18.56
C SER A 175 -12.41 1.46 19.66
N ASN A 176 -11.13 1.11 19.74
CA ASN A 176 -10.19 1.60 20.74
C ASN A 176 -9.42 2.85 20.24
N GLY A 177 -9.67 3.29 19.00
CA GLY A 177 -8.97 4.40 18.37
C GLY A 177 -7.62 4.03 17.73
N ASN A 178 -7.23 2.75 17.75
CA ASN A 178 -6.02 2.28 17.09
C ASN A 178 -6.22 2.26 15.57
N LYS A 179 -5.21 2.77 14.88
CA LYS A 179 -5.15 2.82 13.43
C LYS A 179 -4.52 1.53 12.91
N THR A 180 -5.23 0.81 12.07
CA THR A 180 -4.76 -0.42 11.42
C THR A 180 -4.93 -0.31 9.91
N PHE A 181 -4.05 -0.96 9.15
CA PHE A 181 -4.20 -1.03 7.70
C PHE A 181 -4.92 -2.31 7.30
N ARG A 182 -6.02 -2.16 6.57
CA ARG A 182 -6.74 -3.28 5.96
C ARG A 182 -6.36 -3.40 4.47
N PRO A 183 -5.88 -4.55 3.99
CA PRO A 183 -5.63 -4.73 2.56
C PRO A 183 -6.93 -4.75 1.75
N LYS A 184 -6.93 -4.08 0.60
CA LYS A 184 -8.02 -4.04 -0.39
C LYS A 184 -7.86 -5.14 -1.43
N LEU A 185 -8.91 -5.42 -2.21
CA LEU A 185 -8.88 -6.41 -3.30
C LEU A 185 -7.68 -6.27 -4.26
N PRO A 186 -7.25 -5.06 -4.71
CA PRO A 186 -6.07 -4.93 -5.56
C PRO A 186 -4.77 -5.46 -4.94
N PHE A 187 -4.64 -5.40 -3.60
CA PHE A 187 -3.49 -5.93 -2.89
C PHE A 187 -3.40 -7.45 -3.02
N TYR A 188 -4.50 -8.16 -2.71
CA TYR A 188 -4.57 -9.61 -2.79
C TYR A 188 -4.36 -10.12 -4.22
N LYS A 189 -4.97 -9.45 -5.21
CA LYS A 189 -4.76 -9.78 -6.63
C LYS A 189 -3.28 -9.65 -7.02
N ALA A 190 -2.60 -8.62 -6.53
CA ALA A 190 -1.19 -8.44 -6.79
C ALA A 190 -0.32 -9.50 -6.12
N CYS A 191 -0.57 -9.82 -4.84
CA CYS A 191 0.16 -10.86 -4.11
C CYS A 191 0.02 -12.23 -4.79
N ARG A 192 -1.21 -12.61 -5.18
CA ARG A 192 -1.47 -13.85 -5.93
C ARG A 192 -0.69 -13.91 -7.25
N ARG A 193 -0.73 -12.82 -8.03
CA ARG A 193 0.00 -12.74 -9.32
C ARG A 193 1.52 -12.82 -9.13
N LEU A 194 2.05 -12.33 -8.01
CA LEU A 194 3.48 -12.32 -7.70
C LEU A 194 3.93 -13.58 -6.95
N GLY A 195 3.02 -14.48 -6.59
CA GLY A 195 3.32 -15.64 -5.74
C GLY A 195 3.88 -15.24 -4.38
N VAL A 196 3.33 -14.19 -3.77
CA VAL A 196 3.64 -13.76 -2.40
C VAL A 196 2.66 -14.44 -1.45
N HIS A 197 3.19 -15.18 -0.48
CA HIS A 197 2.40 -15.86 0.55
C HIS A 197 1.87 -14.85 1.58
N ILE A 198 0.61 -14.98 1.97
CA ILE A 198 -0.04 -14.13 2.96
C ILE A 198 -0.32 -15.02 4.19
N PRO A 199 0.31 -14.77 5.35
CA PRO A 199 0.23 -15.68 6.49
C PRO A 199 -1.02 -15.52 7.36
N TRP A 200 -1.94 -14.60 7.02
CA TRP A 200 -3.21 -14.41 7.73
C TRP A 200 -4.41 -14.74 6.84
N ASP A 201 -5.55 -14.96 7.49
CA ASP A 201 -6.80 -15.31 6.82
C ASP A 201 -7.29 -14.19 5.91
N ILE A 202 -7.60 -14.56 4.66
CA ILE A 202 -8.19 -13.65 3.68
C ILE A 202 -9.70 -13.56 3.97
N PRO A 203 -10.30 -12.37 4.11
CA PRO A 203 -11.74 -12.24 4.32
C PRO A 203 -12.56 -12.95 3.22
N HIS A 204 -13.63 -13.65 3.60
CA HIS A 204 -14.44 -14.45 2.67
C HIS A 204 -14.96 -13.63 1.48
N ASP A 205 -15.39 -12.39 1.71
CA ASP A 205 -15.88 -11.50 0.65
C ASP A 205 -14.81 -11.19 -0.41
N ILE A 206 -13.53 -11.18 -0.02
CA ILE A 206 -12.39 -11.01 -0.91
C ILE A 206 -12.07 -12.34 -1.60
N GLN A 207 -12.11 -13.48 -0.89
CA GLN A 207 -11.89 -14.80 -1.50
C GLN A 207 -12.85 -15.04 -2.69
N VAL A 208 -14.14 -14.75 -2.51
CA VAL A 208 -15.16 -14.84 -3.57
C VAL A 208 -14.86 -13.93 -4.77
N LYS A 209 -14.21 -12.79 -4.55
CA LYS A 209 -13.80 -11.86 -5.62
C LYS A 209 -12.47 -12.25 -6.27
N LEU A 210 -11.71 -13.15 -5.67
CA LEU A 210 -10.47 -13.70 -6.22
C LEU A 210 -10.71 -14.95 -7.07
N SER A 211 -11.80 -15.70 -6.83
CA SER A 211 -12.16 -16.88 -7.62
C SER A 211 -12.80 -16.55 -8.97
N LYS A 212 -13.35 -15.33 -9.12
CA LYS A 212 -13.86 -14.78 -10.38
C LYS A 212 -12.74 -14.18 -11.23
#